data_AF-A0A7C3Z9H6-F1
#
_entry.id   AF-A0A7C3Z9H6-F1
#
_cell.length_a   1.000
_cell.length_b   1.000
_cell.length_c   1.000
_cell.angle_alpha   90.00
_cell.angle_beta   90.00
_cell.angle_gamma   90.00
#
_symmetry.space_group_name_H-M   'P 1'
#
loop_
_entity.id
_entity.type
_entity.pdbx_description
1 polymer ?
#
loop_
_entity_poly.entity_id
_entity_poly.type
_entity_poly.pdbx_seq_one_letter_code
_entity_poly.pdbx_strand_id
1 'polypeptide(L)'
;MAMKSAARAFLQQHGHTSLVSLGCGPELNRLDNHLLLLTALKLTYYVGVDCVPAITVQVPDCFHDRGKMVALLQNYYQGDPLRFRDLIKVFPSTWVEELGGVQGAVVICQRVWPGCRWERLIASMNPRLVLQEDLHGCERQQLREHGYVRTWLKIRTYGLEPFRPWRIFPGERNLILWRRKDFDGEEVQNSRGRLLWRFCERFIG
;
A
#
# COMPACT_ATOMS: atom_id res chain seq x y z
N MET A 1 6.24 -2.57 -31.63
CA MET A 1 6.33 -1.77 -30.39
C MET A 1 5.08 -2.06 -29.58
N ALA A 2 5.18 -2.73 -28.44
CA ALA A 2 4.01 -2.89 -27.55
C ALA A 2 3.56 -1.49 -27.11
N MET A 3 2.27 -1.18 -27.21
CA MET A 3 1.73 0.05 -26.63
C MET A 3 2.11 0.09 -25.15
N LYS A 4 2.77 1.17 -24.71
CA LYS A 4 2.97 1.40 -23.28
C LYS A 4 1.59 1.58 -22.65
N SER A 5 1.25 0.80 -21.63
CA SER A 5 0.00 1.01 -20.91
C SER A 5 -0.06 2.40 -20.29
N ALA A 6 -1.27 2.96 -20.25
CA ALA A 6 -1.52 4.27 -19.66
C ALA A 6 -1.07 4.34 -18.19
N ALA A 7 -1.22 3.24 -17.46
CA ALA A 7 -0.72 3.09 -16.09
C ALA A 7 0.79 3.31 -16.00
N ARG A 8 1.56 2.63 -16.86
CA ARG A 8 3.01 2.76 -16.93
C ARG A 8 3.40 4.20 -17.28
N ALA A 9 2.77 4.81 -18.28
CA ALA A 9 3.08 6.18 -18.68
C ALA A 9 2.82 7.18 -17.53
N PHE A 10 1.70 7.03 -16.81
CA PHE A 10 1.36 7.87 -15.66
C PHE A 10 2.38 7.69 -14.52
N LEU A 11 2.68 6.45 -14.15
CA LEU A 11 3.60 6.16 -13.04
C LEU A 11 5.06 6.50 -13.37
N GLN A 12 5.45 6.52 -14.65
CA GLN A 12 6.77 7.04 -15.04
C GLN A 12 6.94 8.53 -14.71
N GLN A 13 5.85 9.30 -14.71
CA GLN A 13 5.87 10.73 -14.39
C GLN A 13 5.61 10.99 -12.91
N HIS A 14 4.66 10.27 -12.30
CA HIS A 14 4.12 10.60 -10.98
C HIS A 14 4.44 9.58 -9.89
N GLY A 15 5.03 8.43 -10.26
CA GLY A 15 5.16 7.25 -9.40
C GLY A 15 5.85 7.50 -8.05
N HIS A 16 6.84 8.40 -8.00
CA HIS A 16 7.54 8.79 -6.78
C HIS A 16 6.64 9.49 -5.73
N THR A 17 5.46 9.97 -6.13
CA THR A 17 4.43 10.57 -5.25
C THR A 17 3.13 9.75 -5.20
N SER A 18 3.14 8.54 -5.76
CA SER A 18 1.94 7.69 -5.86
C SER A 18 1.97 6.54 -4.86
N LEU A 19 0.82 6.28 -4.24
CA LEU A 19 0.50 4.99 -3.65
C LEU A 19 -0.16 4.13 -4.74
N VAL A 20 0.35 2.92 -4.96
CA VAL A 20 -0.11 2.03 -6.04
C VAL A 20 -0.72 0.77 -5.44
N SER A 21 -2.03 0.60 -5.60
CA SER A 21 -2.76 -0.62 -5.22
C SER A 21 -2.79 -1.61 -6.39
N LEU A 22 -2.13 -2.75 -6.22
CA LEU A 22 -2.05 -3.85 -7.16
C LEU A 22 -3.13 -4.89 -6.83
N GLY A 23 -3.88 -5.31 -7.85
CA GLY A 23 -4.96 -6.29 -7.68
C GLY A 23 -6.12 -5.69 -6.87
N CYS A 24 -6.51 -4.45 -7.19
CA CYS A 24 -7.54 -3.75 -6.42
C CYS A 24 -8.98 -4.25 -6.69
N GLY A 25 -9.15 -5.08 -7.71
CA GLY A 25 -10.43 -5.62 -8.14
C GLY A 25 -11.32 -4.59 -8.87
N PRO A 26 -12.57 -4.97 -9.17
CA PRO A 26 -13.53 -4.13 -9.88
C PRO A 26 -14.08 -2.98 -9.03
N GLU A 27 -13.83 -2.97 -7.73
CA GLU A 27 -14.33 -1.97 -6.79
C GLU A 27 -13.23 -1.58 -5.82
N LEU A 28 -12.91 -0.28 -5.77
CA LEU A 28 -12.05 0.26 -4.72
C LEU A 28 -12.83 0.33 -3.42
N ASN A 29 -12.47 -0.53 -2.47
CA ASN A 29 -13.09 -0.57 -1.16
C ASN A 29 -12.04 -0.70 -0.05
N ARG A 30 -12.47 -0.36 1.17
CA ARG A 30 -11.70 -0.50 2.42
C ARG A 30 -10.33 0.17 2.37
N LEU A 31 -10.32 1.42 1.91
CA LEU A 31 -9.11 2.21 1.68
C LEU A 31 -8.56 2.89 2.94
N ASP A 32 -9.05 2.55 4.13
CA ASP A 32 -8.72 3.23 5.39
C ASP A 32 -7.20 3.28 5.62
N ASN A 33 -6.53 2.13 5.58
CA ASN A 33 -5.07 2.05 5.72
C ASN A 33 -4.32 2.68 4.55
N HIS A 34 -4.89 2.62 3.35
CA HIS A 34 -4.28 3.24 2.18
C HIS A 34 -4.25 4.76 2.36
N LEU A 35 -5.34 5.33 2.87
CA LEU A 35 -5.44 6.76 3.13
C LEU A 35 -4.55 7.21 4.29
N LEU A 36 -4.45 6.39 5.35
CA LEU A 36 -3.49 6.63 6.44
C LEU A 36 -2.05 6.72 5.89
N LEU A 37 -1.65 5.78 5.03
CA LEU A 37 -0.32 5.82 4.40
C LEU A 37 -0.15 7.01 3.45
N LEU A 38 -1.15 7.28 2.60
CA LEU A 38 -1.13 8.38 1.64
C LEU A 38 -0.90 9.72 2.35
N THR A 39 -1.69 9.98 3.40
CA THR A 39 -1.63 11.24 4.15
C THR A 39 -0.35 11.34 5.00
N ALA A 40 0.02 10.28 5.72
CA ALA A 40 1.23 10.27 6.56
C ALA A 40 2.52 10.51 5.76
N LEU A 41 2.58 9.98 4.54
CA LEU A 41 3.74 10.12 3.65
C LEU A 41 3.64 11.28 2.67
N LYS A 42 2.58 12.10 2.79
CA LYS A 42 2.27 13.25 1.93
C LYS A 42 2.30 12.89 0.44
N LEU A 43 1.69 11.76 0.10
CA LEU A 43 1.56 11.30 -1.29
C LEU A 43 0.40 12.02 -1.97
N THR A 44 0.54 12.21 -3.29
CA THR A 44 -0.43 12.98 -4.09
C THR A 44 -1.49 12.08 -4.70
N TYR A 45 -1.07 10.96 -5.31
CA TYR A 45 -1.97 10.14 -6.11
C TYR A 45 -2.25 8.79 -5.45
N TYR A 46 -3.51 8.39 -5.51
CA TYR A 46 -3.90 7.00 -5.32
C TYR A 46 -4.03 6.35 -6.70
N VAL A 47 -3.34 5.25 -6.93
CA VAL A 47 -3.35 4.54 -8.21
C VAL A 47 -3.89 3.13 -8.01
N GLY A 48 -5.03 2.80 -8.61
CA GLY A 48 -5.60 1.44 -8.63
C GLY A 48 -5.31 0.74 -9.96
N VAL A 49 -4.75 -0.46 -9.90
CA VAL A 49 -4.41 -1.27 -11.09
C VAL A 49 -4.97 -2.68 -10.94
N ASP A 50 -5.69 -3.13 -11.95
CA ASP A 50 -6.15 -4.51 -12.07
C ASP A 50 -6.47 -4.85 -13.54
N CYS A 51 -6.46 -6.14 -13.88
CA CYS A 51 -6.77 -6.67 -15.21
C CYS A 51 -8.28 -6.93 -15.39
N VAL A 52 -9.13 -6.21 -14.67
CA VAL A 52 -10.59 -6.22 -14.84
C VAL A 52 -11.04 -5.23 -15.92
N PRO A 53 -12.25 -5.41 -16.52
CA PRO A 53 -12.74 -4.51 -17.56
C PRO A 53 -12.99 -3.07 -17.09
N ALA A 54 -13.37 -2.90 -15.82
CA ALA A 54 -13.68 -1.61 -15.21
C ALA A 54 -13.37 -1.63 -13.72
N ILE A 55 -12.98 -0.47 -13.17
CA ILE A 55 -12.76 -0.26 -11.74
C ILE A 55 -13.68 0.88 -11.29
N THR A 56 -14.59 0.58 -10.37
CA THR A 56 -15.55 1.54 -9.82
C THR A 56 -14.97 2.21 -8.59
N VAL A 57 -15.19 3.53 -8.49
CA VAL A 57 -14.74 4.36 -7.36
C VAL A 57 -15.93 5.08 -6.74
N GLN A 58 -16.30 4.69 -5.52
CA GLN A 58 -17.34 5.32 -4.72
C GLN A 58 -16.72 5.82 -3.41
N VAL A 59 -16.16 7.04 -3.44
CA VAL A 59 -15.38 7.61 -2.32
C VAL A 59 -16.12 7.66 -0.96
N PRO A 60 -17.46 7.82 -0.87
CA PRO A 60 -18.12 7.74 0.43
C PRO A 60 -18.15 6.33 1.02
N ASP A 61 -18.18 5.31 0.15
CA ASP A 61 -18.46 3.92 0.49
C ASP A 61 -17.18 3.05 0.45
N CYS A 62 -16.06 3.64 0.05
CA CYS A 62 -14.78 2.94 0.02
C CYS A 62 -14.07 2.88 1.38
N PHE A 63 -14.66 3.41 2.46
CA PHE A 63 -14.08 3.40 3.81
C PHE A 63 -14.90 2.52 4.75
N HIS A 64 -14.20 1.79 5.63
CA HIS A 64 -14.85 1.09 6.73
C HIS A 64 -15.29 2.06 7.83
N ASP A 65 -14.38 2.95 8.27
CA ASP A 65 -14.68 4.03 9.19
C ASP A 65 -14.78 5.35 8.41
N ARG A 66 -15.96 5.58 7.81
CA ARG A 66 -16.24 6.77 7.02
C ARG A 66 -16.02 8.06 7.81
N GLY A 67 -16.41 8.11 9.09
CA GLY A 67 -16.29 9.30 9.92
C GLY A 67 -14.83 9.71 10.12
N LYS A 68 -14.00 8.75 10.53
CA LYS A 68 -12.55 8.94 10.72
C LYS A 68 -11.85 9.33 9.42
N MET A 69 -12.17 8.66 8.31
CA MET A 69 -11.49 8.91 7.03
C MET A 69 -11.90 10.25 6.40
N VAL A 70 -13.17 10.66 6.50
CA VAL A 70 -13.60 11.98 6.03
C VAL A 70 -12.93 13.09 6.85
N ALA A 71 -12.83 12.95 8.17
CA ALA A 71 -12.12 13.93 9.01
C ALA A 71 -10.63 14.03 8.65
N LEU A 72 -9.98 12.89 8.38
CA LEU A 72 -8.60 12.84 7.91
C LEU A 72 -8.43 13.58 6.57
N LEU A 73 -9.33 13.33 5.61
CA LEU A 73 -9.34 14.00 4.32
C LEU A 73 -9.58 15.51 4.44
N GLN A 74 -10.51 15.93 5.29
CA GLN A 74 -10.77 17.34 5.56
C GLN A 74 -9.52 18.03 6.08
N ASN A 75 -8.82 17.42 7.05
CA ASN A 75 -7.59 18.00 7.59
C ASN A 75 -6.48 18.06 6.54
N TYR A 76 -6.33 17.00 5.73
CA TYR A 76 -5.27 16.92 4.73
C TYR A 76 -5.50 17.86 3.53
N TYR A 77 -6.75 18.00 3.09
CA TYR A 77 -7.14 18.80 1.92
C TYR A 77 -7.78 20.15 2.28
N GLN A 78 -7.42 20.73 3.43
CA GLN A 78 -7.84 22.08 3.85
C GLN A 78 -9.37 22.29 3.84
N GLY A 79 -10.11 21.27 4.26
CA GLY A 79 -11.56 21.28 4.41
C GLY A 79 -12.34 20.62 3.28
N ASP A 80 -11.70 20.27 2.16
CA ASP A 80 -12.38 19.67 1.00
C ASP A 80 -12.00 18.19 0.80
N PRO A 81 -12.75 17.24 1.39
CA PRO A 81 -12.46 15.81 1.26
C PRO A 81 -12.75 15.27 -0.15
N LEU A 82 -13.52 15.99 -0.97
CA LEU A 82 -13.85 15.53 -2.33
C LEU A 82 -12.65 15.62 -3.27
N ARG A 83 -11.64 16.45 -2.97
CA ARG A 83 -10.37 16.52 -3.73
C ARG A 83 -9.69 15.17 -3.87
N PHE A 84 -9.88 14.27 -2.90
CA PHE A 84 -9.34 12.92 -2.99
C PHE A 84 -9.83 12.18 -4.24
N ARG A 85 -11.09 12.38 -4.64
CA ARG A 85 -11.67 11.77 -5.83
C ARG A 85 -10.89 12.11 -7.09
N ASP A 86 -10.46 13.36 -7.23
CA ASP A 86 -9.74 13.83 -8.41
C ASP A 86 -8.30 13.31 -8.48
N LEU A 87 -7.77 12.88 -7.34
CA LEU A 87 -6.42 12.34 -7.17
C LEU A 87 -6.37 10.81 -7.26
N ILE A 88 -7.52 10.14 -7.30
CA ILE A 88 -7.61 8.73 -7.65
C ILE A 88 -7.43 8.57 -9.17
N LYS A 89 -6.53 7.69 -9.56
CA LYS A 89 -6.32 7.24 -10.93
C LYS A 89 -6.49 5.72 -10.97
N VAL A 90 -7.39 5.25 -11.81
CA VAL A 90 -7.62 3.81 -11.99
C VAL A 90 -7.24 3.42 -13.41
N PHE A 91 -6.61 2.25 -13.53
CA PHE A 91 -6.18 1.70 -14.80
C PHE A 91 -6.71 0.27 -14.93
N PRO A 92 -7.97 0.10 -15.37
CA PRO A 92 -8.51 -1.22 -15.69
C PRO A 92 -7.75 -1.84 -16.87
N SER A 93 -7.93 -3.15 -17.07
CA SER A 93 -7.33 -3.93 -18.16
C SER A 93 -5.81 -3.80 -18.25
N THR A 94 -5.15 -3.53 -17.12
CA THR A 94 -3.70 -3.41 -17.04
C THR A 94 -3.15 -4.58 -16.23
N TRP A 95 -2.23 -5.34 -16.81
CA TRP A 95 -1.54 -6.40 -16.09
C TRP A 95 -0.51 -5.78 -15.13
N VAL A 96 -0.49 -6.25 -13.89
CA VAL A 96 0.44 -5.75 -12.86
C VAL A 96 1.89 -5.87 -13.34
N GLU A 97 2.19 -6.95 -14.07
CA GLU A 97 3.48 -7.28 -14.69
C GLU A 97 4.04 -6.15 -15.57
N GLU A 98 3.19 -5.33 -16.19
CA GLU A 98 3.59 -4.21 -17.04
C GLU A 98 4.25 -3.07 -16.29
N LEU A 99 4.05 -3.01 -14.97
CA LEU A 99 4.59 -1.96 -14.10
C LEU A 99 6.05 -2.20 -13.69
N GLY A 100 6.66 -3.30 -14.14
CA GLY A 100 8.06 -3.62 -13.85
C GLY A 100 9.02 -2.47 -14.17
N GLY A 101 9.85 -2.10 -13.19
CA GLY A 101 10.82 -1.01 -13.31
C GLY A 101 10.23 0.41 -13.30
N VAL A 102 8.95 0.58 -12.93
CA VAL A 102 8.34 1.90 -12.75
C VAL A 102 8.22 2.20 -11.26
N GLN A 103 8.64 3.40 -10.86
CA GLN A 103 8.62 3.77 -9.45
C GLN A 103 7.18 3.81 -8.89
N GLY A 104 7.00 3.30 -7.67
CA GLY A 104 5.82 3.55 -6.84
C GLY A 104 6.30 3.92 -5.44
N ALA A 105 5.82 5.02 -4.85
CA ALA A 105 6.30 5.47 -3.55
C ALA A 105 5.94 4.48 -2.43
N VAL A 106 4.72 3.95 -2.51
CA VAL A 106 4.16 2.89 -1.68
C VAL A 106 3.43 1.92 -2.60
N VAL A 107 3.57 0.63 -2.35
CA VAL A 107 2.81 -0.40 -3.06
C VAL A 107 1.87 -1.10 -2.07
N ILE A 108 0.61 -1.27 -2.45
CA ILE A 108 -0.34 -2.11 -1.74
C ILE A 108 -0.57 -3.37 -2.57
N CYS A 109 -0.43 -4.52 -1.93
CA CYS A 109 -0.87 -5.82 -2.44
C CYS A 109 -2.21 -6.12 -1.78
N GLN A 110 -3.31 -6.06 -2.53
CA GLN A 110 -4.64 -6.36 -2.00
C GLN A 110 -5.06 -7.80 -2.31
N ARG A 111 -5.14 -8.17 -3.59
CA ARG A 111 -5.63 -9.50 -4.01
C ARG A 111 -4.65 -10.12 -4.99
N VAL A 112 -4.03 -11.22 -4.58
CA VAL A 112 -3.07 -11.95 -5.39
C VAL A 112 -3.51 -13.37 -5.52
N TRP A 113 -3.68 -13.84 -6.75
CA TRP A 113 -3.97 -15.25 -6.96
C TRP A 113 -2.90 -16.13 -6.29
N PRO A 114 -3.24 -17.20 -5.55
CA PRO A 114 -2.28 -17.94 -4.71
C PRO A 114 -1.03 -18.51 -5.41
N GLY A 115 -1.04 -18.61 -6.75
CA GLY A 115 0.09 -19.02 -7.58
C GLY A 115 0.92 -17.86 -8.17
N CYS A 116 0.46 -16.61 -8.04
CA CYS A 116 1.16 -15.43 -8.53
C CYS A 116 2.22 -14.95 -7.52
N ARG A 117 3.37 -14.53 -8.04
CA ARG A 117 4.53 -14.09 -7.26
C ARG A 117 5.02 -12.75 -7.80
N TRP A 118 4.64 -11.66 -7.14
CA TRP A 118 4.99 -10.30 -7.58
C TRP A 118 6.24 -9.73 -6.88
N GLU A 119 6.99 -10.52 -6.10
CA GLU A 119 8.09 -9.98 -5.29
C GLU A 119 9.15 -9.26 -6.12
N ARG A 120 9.58 -9.86 -7.24
CA ARG A 120 10.54 -9.23 -8.16
C ARG A 120 9.98 -7.97 -8.81
N LEU A 121 8.69 -7.98 -9.16
CA LEU A 121 8.02 -6.83 -9.72
C LEU A 121 7.94 -5.68 -8.71
N ILE A 122 7.41 -5.96 -7.53
CA ILE A 122 7.29 -4.97 -6.44
C ILE A 122 8.67 -4.43 -6.10
N ALA A 123 9.69 -5.27 -6.00
CA ALA A 123 11.07 -4.84 -5.77
C ALA A 123 11.57 -3.90 -6.88
N SER A 124 11.28 -4.21 -8.15
CA SER A 124 11.65 -3.37 -9.30
C SER A 124 10.94 -2.01 -9.32
N MET A 125 9.75 -1.91 -8.71
CA MET A 125 9.05 -0.63 -8.52
C MET A 125 9.69 0.23 -7.41
N ASN A 126 10.62 -0.35 -6.65
CA ASN A 126 11.42 0.30 -5.62
C ASN A 126 10.60 1.12 -4.57
N PRO A 127 9.49 0.60 -4.02
CA PRO A 127 8.71 1.32 -3.02
C PRO A 127 9.43 1.47 -1.68
N ARG A 128 9.07 2.53 -0.96
CA ARG A 128 9.54 2.77 0.42
C ARG A 128 8.86 1.81 1.38
N LEU A 129 7.59 1.52 1.13
CA LEU A 129 6.77 0.60 1.90
C LEU A 129 5.95 -0.31 0.98
N VAL A 130 5.77 -1.55 1.40
CA VAL A 130 4.83 -2.48 0.78
C VAL A 130 3.85 -2.98 1.83
N LEU A 131 2.57 -2.67 1.63
CA LEU A 131 1.50 -3.15 2.48
C LEU A 131 0.85 -4.37 1.82
N GLN A 132 0.73 -5.47 2.54
CA GLN A 132 -0.06 -6.63 2.14
C GLN A 132 -1.29 -6.70 3.01
N GLU A 133 -2.46 -6.61 2.39
CA GLU A 133 -3.77 -6.64 3.03
C GLU A 133 -4.61 -7.81 2.51
N ASP A 134 -5.74 -8.05 3.19
CA ASP A 134 -6.76 -9.04 2.81
C ASP A 134 -6.16 -10.37 2.38
N LEU A 135 -5.25 -10.91 3.22
CA LEU A 135 -4.35 -12.05 3.03
C LEU A 135 -4.96 -13.29 2.34
N HIS A 136 -5.21 -13.16 1.04
CA HIS A 136 -5.74 -14.16 0.13
C HIS A 136 -4.69 -14.42 -0.96
N GLY A 137 -3.46 -14.75 -0.55
CA GLY A 137 -2.30 -15.00 -1.42
C GLY A 137 -1.21 -13.93 -1.31
N CYS A 138 -1.55 -12.68 -0.94
CA CYS A 138 -0.57 -11.61 -0.75
C CYS A 138 0.44 -11.92 0.37
N GLU A 139 0.02 -12.60 1.45
CA GLU A 139 0.86 -13.03 2.57
C GLU A 139 1.93 -14.04 2.19
N ARG A 140 1.75 -14.75 1.07
CA ARG A 140 2.72 -15.71 0.55
C ARG A 140 3.92 -15.02 -0.11
N GLN A 141 3.79 -13.74 -0.43
CA GLN A 141 4.87 -12.97 -1.01
C GLN A 141 5.90 -12.57 0.05
N GLN A 142 7.17 -12.91 -0.19
CA GLN A 142 8.27 -12.70 0.74
C GLN A 142 9.30 -11.71 0.18
N LEU A 143 9.31 -10.49 0.74
CA LEU A 143 10.16 -9.40 0.23
C LEU A 143 11.53 -9.30 0.92
N ARG A 144 11.83 -10.17 1.88
CA ARG A 144 13.08 -10.12 2.67
C ARG A 144 14.34 -10.22 1.80
N GLU A 145 14.32 -11.11 0.81
CA GLU A 145 15.42 -11.31 -0.15
C GLU A 145 15.59 -10.13 -1.11
N HIS A 146 14.60 -9.24 -1.16
CA HIS A 146 14.56 -8.08 -2.05
C HIS A 146 14.89 -6.76 -1.34
N GLY A 147 15.55 -6.82 -0.17
CA GLY A 147 15.99 -5.61 0.54
C GLY A 147 14.91 -4.98 1.43
N TYR A 148 13.86 -5.71 1.76
CA TYR A 148 12.81 -5.27 2.69
C TYR A 148 12.88 -5.98 4.04
N VAL A 149 12.29 -5.36 5.06
CA VAL A 149 12.11 -5.92 6.40
C VAL A 149 10.68 -5.67 6.85
N ARG A 150 10.07 -6.63 7.56
CA ARG A 150 8.76 -6.42 8.18
C ARG A 150 8.88 -5.43 9.34
N THR A 151 7.88 -4.58 9.52
CA THR A 151 7.93 -3.56 10.59
C THR A 151 6.57 -3.35 11.28
N TRP A 152 6.51 -3.70 12.57
CA TRP A 152 5.36 -3.35 13.42
C TRP A 152 5.39 -1.91 13.88
N LEU A 153 6.59 -1.34 14.01
CA LEU A 153 6.75 0.03 14.47
C LEU A 153 5.99 0.98 13.54
N LYS A 154 6.21 0.87 12.22
CA LYS A 154 5.49 1.71 11.25
C LYS A 154 3.99 1.42 11.17
N ILE A 155 3.56 0.17 11.38
CA ILE A 155 2.13 -0.15 11.53
C ILE A 155 1.53 0.69 12.66
N ARG A 156 2.20 0.75 13.82
CA ARG A 156 1.75 1.57 14.94
C ARG A 156 1.87 3.08 14.66
N THR A 157 2.99 3.53 14.09
CA THR A 157 3.25 4.95 13.79
C THR A 157 2.18 5.53 12.86
N TYR A 158 1.78 4.78 11.85
CA TYR A 158 0.73 5.21 10.91
C TYR A 158 -0.68 4.81 11.33
N GLY A 159 -0.84 4.16 12.48
CA GLY A 159 -2.15 3.73 12.98
C GLY A 159 -2.87 2.74 12.08
N LEU A 160 -2.14 1.86 11.39
CA LEU A 160 -2.73 0.88 10.48
C LEU A 160 -3.48 -0.21 11.26
N GLU A 161 -4.63 -0.61 10.76
CA GLU A 161 -5.54 -1.55 11.41
C GLU A 161 -5.65 -2.86 10.60
N PRO A 162 -5.86 -4.02 11.24
CA PRO A 162 -6.10 -5.27 10.53
C PRO A 162 -7.34 -5.16 9.64
N PHE A 163 -7.25 -5.68 8.41
CA PHE A 163 -8.37 -5.67 7.46
C PHE A 163 -9.57 -6.45 8.04
N ARG A 164 -9.38 -7.64 8.59
CA ARG A 164 -10.43 -8.43 9.26
C ARG A 164 -9.97 -8.77 10.67
N PRO A 165 -10.51 -8.13 11.72
CA PRO A 165 -10.21 -8.53 13.09
C PRO A 165 -10.75 -9.95 13.32
N TRP A 166 -9.85 -10.92 13.54
CA TRP A 166 -10.26 -12.26 13.92
C TRP A 166 -10.86 -12.24 15.33
N ARG A 167 -12.09 -12.76 15.47
CA ARG A 167 -12.84 -12.76 16.74
C ARG A 167 -12.25 -13.69 17.82
N ILE A 168 -11.53 -14.73 17.41
CA ILE A 168 -11.10 -15.83 18.30
C ILE A 168 -9.66 -15.64 18.81
N PHE A 169 -8.77 -15.13 17.95
CA PHE A 169 -7.40 -14.78 18.31
C PHE A 169 -7.18 -13.28 18.12
N PRO A 170 -7.42 -12.47 19.16
CA PRO A 170 -7.17 -11.03 19.12
C PRO A 170 -5.65 -10.79 19.01
N GLY A 171 -5.13 -10.79 17.79
CA GLY A 171 -3.68 -10.65 17.54
C GLY A 171 -3.22 -11.09 16.15
N GLU A 172 -3.95 -11.98 15.47
CA GLU A 172 -3.64 -12.31 14.07
C GLU A 172 -4.07 -11.16 13.16
N ARG A 173 -3.10 -10.28 12.91
CA ARG A 173 -3.28 -9.15 12.01
C ARG A 173 -3.16 -9.69 10.59
N ASN A 174 -4.25 -9.65 9.83
CA ASN A 174 -4.23 -9.92 8.38
C ASN A 174 -3.70 -8.68 7.62
N LEU A 175 -2.54 -8.22 8.06
CA LEU A 175 -1.84 -7.02 7.62
C LEU A 175 -0.34 -7.28 7.78
N ILE A 176 0.42 -7.15 6.69
CA ILE A 176 1.88 -7.21 6.74
C ILE A 176 2.42 -5.93 6.10
N LEU A 177 3.24 -5.20 6.83
CA LEU A 177 3.94 -4.03 6.31
C LEU A 177 5.43 -4.34 6.18
N TRP A 178 5.92 -4.25 4.95
CA TRP A 178 7.33 -4.29 4.61
C TRP A 178 7.86 -2.87 4.41
N ARG A 179 9.08 -2.64 4.89
CA ARG A 179 9.83 -1.40 4.74
C ARG A 179 11.13 -1.68 4.00
N ARG A 180 11.49 -0.82 3.06
CA ARG A 180 12.80 -0.88 2.38
C ARG A 180 13.91 -0.56 3.40
N LYS A 181 14.99 -1.34 3.45
CA LYS A 181 16.01 -1.25 4.53
C LYS A 181 16.60 0.15 4.72
N ASP A 182 16.82 0.87 3.64
CA ASP A 182 17.36 2.24 3.57
C ASP A 182 16.31 3.33 3.88
N PHE A 183 15.01 3.02 3.82
CA PHE A 183 13.93 3.94 4.13
C PHE A 183 13.74 4.06 5.65
N ASP A 184 14.64 4.79 6.32
CA ASP A 184 14.59 5.33 7.71
C ASP A 184 15.99 5.38 8.35
N GLY A 185 16.98 5.94 7.66
CA GLY A 185 18.28 6.23 8.27
C GLY A 185 18.16 7.10 9.54
N GLU A 186 17.06 7.85 9.71
CA GLU A 186 16.89 8.88 10.74
C GLU A 186 15.85 8.55 11.83
N GLU A 187 14.72 7.89 11.55
CA GLU A 187 13.71 7.54 12.57
C GLU A 187 14.22 6.49 13.59
N VAL A 188 15.10 5.57 13.15
CA VAL A 188 15.74 4.55 13.99
C VAL A 188 16.91 5.10 14.80
N GLN A 189 17.33 6.35 14.55
CA GLN A 189 18.40 6.99 15.35
C GLN A 189 17.91 7.53 16.69
N ASN A 190 16.64 7.95 16.79
CA ASN A 190 16.13 8.69 17.94
C ASN A 190 15.37 7.87 19.00
N SER A 191 15.27 6.54 18.86
CA SER A 191 14.56 5.70 19.84
C SER A 191 15.51 4.89 20.74
N ARG A 192 15.40 5.08 22.07
CA ARG A 192 16.16 4.36 23.11
C ARG A 192 15.94 2.84 23.15
N GLY A 193 15.05 2.29 22.31
CA GLY A 193 14.70 0.85 22.23
C GLY A 193 15.38 0.06 21.09
N ARG A 194 16.45 0.62 20.49
CA ARG A 194 17.10 0.18 19.24
C ARG A 194 17.42 -1.32 19.14
N LEU A 195 17.89 -1.92 20.24
CA LEU A 195 18.30 -3.33 20.27
C LEU A 195 17.11 -4.27 20.42
N LEU A 196 16.17 -3.94 21.32
CA LEU A 196 15.00 -4.79 21.56
C LEU A 196 14.11 -4.88 20.33
N TRP A 197 13.86 -3.76 19.65
CA TRP A 197 12.99 -3.74 18.47
C TRP A 197 13.63 -4.36 17.24
N ARG A 198 14.92 -4.09 16.97
CA ARG A 198 15.65 -4.80 15.90
C ARG A 198 15.72 -6.31 16.14
N PHE A 199 15.81 -6.71 17.41
CA PHE A 199 15.75 -8.12 17.80
C PHE A 199 14.36 -8.67 17.48
N CYS A 200 13.26 -8.03 17.93
CA CYS A 200 11.89 -8.42 17.62
C CYS A 200 11.60 -8.48 16.10
N GLU A 201 12.06 -7.50 15.31
CA GLU A 201 11.95 -7.48 13.83
C GLU A 201 12.58 -8.72 13.16
N ARG A 202 13.57 -9.34 13.82
CA ARG A 202 14.21 -10.57 13.35
C ARG A 202 13.39 -11.83 13.61
N PHE A 203 12.49 -11.81 14.60
CA PHE A 203 11.58 -12.92 14.94
C PHE A 203 10.22 -12.82 14.24
N ILE A 204 9.94 -11.69 13.59
CA ILE A 204 8.73 -11.52 12.79
C ILE A 204 9.05 -12.07 11.40
N GLY A 205 8.83 -13.39 11.30
CA GLY A 205 9.16 -14.32 10.21
C GLY A 205 9.31 -13.71 8.83
#